data_AF-X1CBQ2-F1
#
_entry.id   AF-X1CBQ2-F1
#
_cell.length_a   1.000
_cell.length_b   1.000
_cell.length_c   1.000
_cell.angle_alpha   90.00
_cell.angle_beta   90.00
_cell.angle_gamma   90.00
#
_symmetry.space_group_name_H-M   'P 1'
#
loop_
_entity.id
_entity.type
_entity.pdbx_description
1 polymer ?
#
loop_
_entity_poly.entity_id
_entity_poly.type
_entity_poly.pdbx_seq_one_letter_code
_entity_poly.pdbx_strand_id
1 'polypeptide(L)' 'LSSKVAEKGLTLVATRLYLKGSIAKVEIALAKGKKLYDKRESISRREMDRELARTAKIR' A
#
# COMPACT_ATOMS: atom_id res chain seq x y z
N LEU A 1 1.43 -16.49 13.85
CA LEU A 1 0.72 -15.31 13.31
C LEU A 1 0.23 -14.38 14.43
N SER A 2 -0.36 -14.90 15.51
CA SER A 2 -0.90 -14.09 16.62
C SER A 2 0.14 -13.13 17.26
N SER A 3 1.37 -13.60 17.50
CA SER A 3 2.39 -12.81 18.20
C SER A 3 2.88 -11.57 17.43
N LYS A 4 2.87 -11.60 16.08
CA LYS A 4 3.30 -10.46 15.24
C LYS A 4 2.18 -9.43 15.00
N VAL A 5 0.92 -9.81 15.18
CA VAL A 5 -0.23 -8.87 15.11
C VAL A 5 -0.33 -8.05 16.40
N ALA A 6 0.10 -8.63 17.53
CA ALA A 6 0.15 -7.96 18.83
C ALA A 6 1.32 -6.96 18.98
N GLU A 7 2.31 -7.00 18.09
CA GLU A 7 3.39 -6.00 18.05
C GLU A 7 2.82 -4.63 17.62
N LYS A 8 2.84 -3.67 18.55
CA LYS A 8 2.37 -2.28 18.36
C LYS A 8 2.91 -1.70 17.04
N GLY A 9 2.01 -1.49 16.08
CA GLY A 9 2.29 -0.78 14.83
C GLY A 9 2.19 -1.61 13.55
N LEU A 10 1.91 -2.92 13.65
CA LEU A 10 1.57 -3.76 12.51
C LEU A 10 0.04 -3.87 12.37
N THR A 11 -0.46 -3.73 11.15
CA THR A 11 -1.88 -3.78 10.79
C THR A 11 -2.07 -4.85 9.72
N LEU A 12 -3.11 -5.66 9.86
CA LEU A 12 -3.50 -6.62 8.83
C LEU A 12 -4.24 -5.89 7.70
N VAL A 13 -3.81 -6.11 6.47
CA VAL A 13 -4.40 -5.52 5.28
C VAL A 13 -4.72 -6.62 4.27
N ALA A 14 -5.96 -6.66 3.80
CA ALA A 14 -6.34 -7.53 2.69
C ALA A 14 -5.74 -6.98 1.39
N THR A 15 -4.89 -7.77 0.73
CA THR A 15 -4.19 -7.33 -0.49
C THR A 15 -4.97 -7.73 -1.74
N ARG A 16 -5.54 -8.95 -1.74
CA ARG A 16 -6.31 -9.48 -2.87
C ARG A 16 -7.45 -10.35 -2.40
N LEU A 17 -8.58 -10.24 -3.09
CA LEU A 17 -9.72 -11.15 -2.97
C LEU A 17 -9.83 -11.92 -4.29
N TYR A 18 -9.86 -13.24 -4.24
CA TYR A 18 -10.03 -14.06 -5.42
C TYR A 18 -11.00 -15.21 -5.17
N LEU A 19 -11.82 -15.48 -6.16
CA LEU A 19 -12.76 -16.60 -6.13
C LEU A 19 -12.03 -17.84 -6.63
N LYS A 20 -12.01 -18.90 -5.82
CA LYS A 20 -11.51 -20.22 -6.24
C LYS A 20 -12.62 -21.24 -6.02
N GLY A 21 -13.32 -21.60 -7.08
CA GLY A 21 -14.54 -22.41 -7.00
C GLY A 21 -15.71 -21.58 -6.44
N SER A 22 -16.48 -22.14 -5.50
CA SER A 22 -17.60 -21.46 -4.82
C SER A 22 -17.17 -20.62 -3.60
N ILE A 23 -15.87 -20.51 -3.32
CA ILE A 23 -15.36 -19.85 -2.11
C ILE A 23 -14.51 -18.63 -2.47
N ALA A 24 -14.80 -17.51 -1.80
CA ALA A 24 -13.97 -16.31 -1.83
C ALA A 24 -12.78 -16.47 -0.89
N LYS A 25 -11.57 -16.41 -1.44
CA LYS A 25 -10.31 -16.40 -0.69
C LYS A 25 -9.77 -15.00 -0.59
N VAL A 26 -9.24 -14.67 0.59
CA VAL A 26 -8.63 -13.38 0.88
C VAL A 26 -7.16 -13.60 1.21
N GLU A 27 -6.29 -12.92 0.48
CA GLU A 27 -4.87 -12.86 0.78
C GLU A 27 -4.62 -11.68 1.72
N ILE A 28 -4.05 -11.96 2.89
CA ILE A 28 -3.83 -11.00 3.97
C ILE A 28 -2.34 -10.78 4.15
N ALA A 29 -1.92 -9.53 4.20
CA ALA A 29 -0.55 -9.11 4.46
C ALA A 29 -0.46 -8.35 5.79
N LEU A 30 0.71 -8.40 6.42
CA LEU A 30 1.05 -7.53 7.55
C LEU A 30 1.71 -6.26 7.00
N ALA A 31 1.09 -5.10 7.26
CA ALA A 31 1.60 -3.81 6.86
C ALA A 31 1.90 -2.94 8.08
N LYS A 32 2.90 -2.06 7.99
CA LYS A 32 3.16 -1.03 8.99
C LYS A 32 2.62 0.30 8.49
N GLY A 33 1.83 0.99 9.30
CA GLY A 33 1.35 2.34 8.96
C GLY A 33 2.53 3.30 8.76
N LYS A 34 2.58 4.01 7.62
CA LYS A 34 3.57 5.07 7.38
C LYS A 34 3.33 6.26 8.31
N LYS A 35 4.41 6.85 8.85
CA LYS A 35 4.32 8.07 9.67
C LYS A 35 3.87 9.25 8.80
N LEU A 36 3.21 10.24 9.41
CA LEU A 36 2.72 11.45 8.70
C LEU A 36 3.85 12.21 7.98
N TYR A 37 5.07 12.19 8.53
CA TYR A 37 6.26 12.76 7.90
C TYR A 37 6.58 12.07 6.56
N ASP A 38 6.64 10.74 6.54
CA ASP A 38 6.91 9.95 5.33
C ASP A 38 5.83 10.13 4.25
N LYS A 39 4.59 10.45 4.66
CA LYS A 39 3.51 10.75 3.71
C LYS A 39 3.83 12.01 2.90
N ARG A 40 4.36 13.07 3.52
CA ARG A 40 4.68 14.33 2.81
C ARG A 40 5.75 14.12 1.75
N GLU A 41 6.83 13.42 2.07
CA GLU A 41 7.88 13.11 1.10
C GLU A 41 7.33 12.23 -0.04
N SER A 42 6.51 11.22 0.28
CA SER A 42 5.93 10.35 -0.74
C SER A 42 4.91 11.05 -1.65
N ILE A 43 4.17 12.04 -1.13
CA ILE A 43 3.24 12.86 -1.91
C ILE A 43 4.04 13.76 -2.85
N SER A 44 5.07 14.44 -2.32
CA SER A 44 5.95 15.30 -3.13
C SER A 44 6.63 14.52 -4.26
N ARG A 45 7.23 13.35 -3.98
CA ARG A 45 7.81 12.50 -5.04
C ARG A 45 6.77 12.08 -6.08
N ARG A 46 5.58 11.66 -5.64
CA ARG A 46 4.50 11.24 -6.56
C ARG A 46 4.03 12.40 -7.45
N GLU A 47 3.97 13.61 -6.93
CA GLU A 47 3.61 14.80 -7.72
C GLU A 47 4.70 15.13 -8.73
N MET A 48 5.97 15.13 -8.32
CA MET A 48 7.12 15.32 -9.21
C MET A 48 7.15 14.28 -10.34
N ASP A 49 6.97 12.99 -10.02
CA ASP A 49 6.93 11.92 -11.01
C ASP A 49 5.78 12.11 -12.01
N ARG A 50 4.61 12.56 -11.52
CA ARG A 50 3.44 12.82 -12.36
C ARG A 50 3.65 14.02 -13.28
N GLU A 51 4.32 15.06 -12.79
CA GLU A 51 4.63 16.26 -13.57
C GLU A 51 5.68 15.96 -14.66
N LEU A 52 6.76 15.25 -14.31
CA LEU A 52 7.76 14.75 -15.26
C LEU A 52 7.11 13.87 -16.34
N ALA A 53 6.23 12.95 -15.95
CA ALA A 53 5.52 12.10 -16.90
C ALA A 53 4.57 12.88 -17.82
N ARG A 54 3.97 13.98 -17.37
CA ARG A 54 3.15 14.87 -18.22
C ARG A 54 4.00 15.63 -19.22
N THR A 55 5.11 16.22 -18.78
CA THR A 55 6.02 16.99 -19.63
C THR A 55 6.68 16.10 -20.69
N ALA A 56 7.06 14.87 -20.34
CA ALA A 56 7.64 13.91 -21.27
C ALA A 56 6.65 13.43 -22.35
N LYS A 57 5.33 13.55 -22.13
CA LYS A 57 4.28 13.09 -23.05
C LYS A 57 3.79 14.18 -24.02
N ILE A 58 4.21 15.43 -23.83
CA ILE A 58 3.79 16.60 -24.63
C ILE A 58 4.80 16.90 -25.77
N ARG A 59 5.94 16.21 -25.81
CA ARG A 59 6.91 16.27 -26.92
C ARG A 59 6.76 15.06 -27.84
#